data_AF-A0A7X1Z868-F1
#
_entry.id   AF-A0A7X1Z868-F1
#
_cell.length_a   1.000
_cell.length_b   1.000
_cell.length_c   1.000
_cell.angle_alpha   90.00
_cell.angle_beta   90.00
_cell.angle_gamma   90.00
#
_symmetry.space_group_name_H-M   'P 1'
#
loop_
_entity.id
_entity.type
_entity.pdbx_description
1 polymer ?
#
loop_
_entity_poly.entity_id
_entity_poly.type
_entity_poly.pdbx_seq_one_letter_code
_entity_poly.pdbx_strand_id
1 'polypeptide(L)'
;MKKNILLSASLIIILSAMFPLSTNADSTTTNSSPQISVSTPSSSSTASNSTTVNSSTTNATTTQTSSSTKTNPSNSNSNTIPSTTEKPDPSSNVNDQAPQVSYSAQVQSIGWQSPVTDGALSGTMGKALRLEAVKLALHLDHTGLTGGISYSAAGQYYDWQSPVSDNAEAGTTNKALRLEALRINLTGEIAQTYSVCYRVYVQNYGWMAWTKDGENAGSIGQSLRIEALEVQLVKKGTQVPSPQGLSYLYSPTLSYQVQGQNYGWQAIKMNGALAGTVGRGLRAEAVKIQLSNLPYGLSGGVSYQVQGQNYGWQATKTNGALAGTVGRGLRLETLKVSLTGDVAKYFNIYYQTQVQNFGWLNWANNGGNSGTVGLSYRLEAMKMQLVPKAATQPNTNGKRAYYYHEGGSWVLPYGTWNIQGQNYNVASNGSVSKVIPNPMRPMTGDYWNYPSQLTAYPNLNQYRNVNIEISKAKQRVYIKSGNTVVYTMYCSTANPSLGTTPSGNYAVQAEHGANLYEDGYAIAKTYTSWLYHGIYLFHSVVFNPNGTVNVAQAAQLGKTPQSHGCVRLSIPDARWIYNTIPVGTPVHVA
;
A
#
# COMPACT_ATOMS: atom_id res chain seq x y z
N MET A 1 -6.97 54.20 23.60
CA MET A 1 -6.63 53.15 22.60
C MET A 1 -5.26 52.55 22.95
N LYS A 2 -4.83 51.47 22.25
CA LYS A 2 -3.62 50.66 22.51
C LYS A 2 -3.63 49.91 23.86
N LYS A 3 -4.16 48.68 23.82
CA LYS A 3 -3.78 47.62 24.77
C LYS A 3 -2.37 47.14 24.42
N ASN A 4 -1.61 46.68 25.40
CA ASN A 4 -0.66 45.58 25.25
C ASN A 4 -0.62 44.80 26.57
N ILE A 5 -0.39 43.49 26.49
CA ILE A 5 -0.61 42.55 27.59
C ILE A 5 0.72 42.01 28.10
N LEU A 6 0.88 41.96 29.42
CA LEU A 6 1.98 41.27 30.09
C LEU A 6 1.80 39.75 29.95
N LEU A 7 2.82 39.05 29.44
CA LEU A 7 2.94 37.60 29.63
C LEU A 7 3.82 37.34 30.86
N SER A 8 3.28 36.62 31.84
CA SER A 8 4.03 36.04 32.94
C SER A 8 4.76 34.76 32.49
N ALA A 9 5.87 34.43 33.18
CA ALA A 9 6.78 33.38 32.76
C ALA A 9 6.67 32.10 33.59
N SER A 10 7.12 31.00 32.98
CA SER A 10 7.74 29.82 33.60
C SER A 10 6.96 29.00 34.65
N LEU A 11 6.78 27.70 34.35
CA LEU A 11 7.64 26.68 34.95
C LEU A 11 7.71 25.42 34.06
N ILE A 12 8.92 24.90 33.83
CA ILE A 12 9.16 23.59 33.21
C ILE A 12 10.09 22.82 34.14
N ILE A 13 9.72 21.60 34.50
CA ILE A 13 10.56 20.67 35.26
C ILE A 13 10.85 19.46 34.36
N ILE A 14 12.12 19.28 33.99
CA ILE A 14 12.61 18.09 33.29
C ILE A 14 13.40 17.28 34.31
N LEU A 15 12.94 16.05 34.59
CA LEU A 15 13.63 15.12 35.48
C LEU A 15 14.53 14.19 34.65
N SER A 16 15.84 14.45 34.68
CA SER A 16 16.85 13.66 33.98
C SER A 16 17.42 12.56 34.89
N ALA A 17 17.16 11.29 34.54
CA ALA A 17 17.81 10.14 35.17
C ALA A 17 19.00 9.65 34.32
N MET A 18 20.20 9.71 34.87
CA MET A 18 21.40 9.07 34.30
C MET A 18 21.55 7.65 34.84
N PHE A 19 22.03 6.73 33.99
CA PHE A 19 22.71 5.51 34.41
C PHE A 19 23.99 5.34 33.57
N PRO A 20 25.10 4.87 34.16
CA PRO A 20 26.41 4.86 33.51
C PRO A 20 26.59 3.70 32.52
N LEU A 21 27.49 3.89 31.55
CA LEU A 21 28.06 2.77 30.78
C LEU A 21 29.15 2.10 31.64
N SER A 22 29.18 0.77 31.64
CA SER A 22 30.37 -0.01 31.99
C SER A 22 31.01 -0.57 30.72
N THR A 23 32.29 -0.28 30.52
CA THR A 23 33.12 -0.94 29.52
C THR A 23 33.76 -2.17 30.12
N ASN A 24 33.78 -3.28 29.39
CA ASN A 24 34.86 -4.26 29.48
C ASN A 24 35.02 -4.96 28.13
N ALA A 25 36.23 -5.44 27.87
CA ALA A 25 36.64 -5.98 26.59
C ALA A 25 37.06 -7.45 26.70
N ASP A 26 36.98 -8.12 25.55
CA ASP A 26 37.78 -9.26 25.11
C ASP A 26 37.86 -10.53 25.99
N SER A 27 37.37 -11.64 25.44
CA SER A 27 38.06 -12.93 25.57
C SER A 27 37.75 -13.83 24.37
N THR A 28 38.79 -14.41 23.79
CA THR A 28 38.71 -15.35 22.66
C THR A 28 38.38 -16.77 23.12
N THR A 29 37.48 -17.46 22.42
CA THR A 29 37.51 -18.94 22.36
C THR A 29 37.04 -19.46 21.00
N THR A 30 37.86 -20.34 20.42
CA THR A 30 37.49 -21.27 19.33
C THR A 30 36.64 -22.43 19.87
N ASN A 31 35.75 -23.04 19.06
CA ASN A 31 36.06 -24.31 18.37
C ASN A 31 34.94 -24.83 17.44
N SER A 32 35.32 -25.73 16.52
CA SER A 32 34.59 -26.88 15.96
C SER A 32 33.14 -26.74 15.47
N SER A 33 32.98 -26.80 14.14
CA SER A 33 31.81 -27.42 13.49
C SER A 33 31.95 -28.95 13.44
N PRO A 34 30.85 -29.68 13.18
CA PRO A 34 30.89 -30.91 12.38
C PRO A 34 30.15 -30.73 11.04
N GLN A 35 30.71 -31.26 9.95
CA GLN A 35 29.95 -31.50 8.71
C GLN A 35 29.22 -32.84 8.77
N ILE A 36 28.04 -32.90 8.14
CA ILE A 36 27.58 -34.09 7.41
C ILE A 36 27.17 -33.62 5.99
N SER A 37 27.31 -34.49 5.00
CA SER A 37 27.41 -34.13 3.58
C SER A 37 26.63 -35.09 2.66
N VAL A 38 26.51 -34.72 1.36
CA VAL A 38 25.97 -35.55 0.25
C VAL A 38 24.41 -35.70 0.32
N SER A 39 23.62 -35.73 -0.77
CA SER A 39 23.88 -35.80 -2.22
C SER A 39 22.95 -34.88 -3.05
N THR A 40 23.36 -34.56 -4.27
CA THR A 40 22.46 -34.29 -5.42
C THR A 40 22.41 -35.54 -6.32
N PRO A 41 21.47 -35.65 -7.29
CA PRO A 41 21.82 -35.16 -8.65
C PRO A 41 20.63 -34.65 -9.50
N SER A 42 20.98 -34.17 -10.72
CA SER A 42 20.26 -34.17 -12.03
C SER A 42 18.77 -34.60 -12.15
N SER A 43 17.95 -34.08 -13.09
CA SER A 43 18.16 -33.12 -14.20
C SER A 43 16.83 -32.66 -14.85
N SER A 44 16.91 -31.73 -15.81
CA SER A 44 15.80 -31.08 -16.53
C SER A 44 15.52 -31.61 -17.95
N SER A 45 14.25 -31.59 -18.38
CA SER A 45 13.82 -31.37 -19.79
C SER A 45 12.31 -31.02 -19.85
N THR A 46 11.89 -29.87 -20.39
CA THR A 46 11.42 -29.67 -21.79
C THR A 46 10.09 -30.41 -22.08
N ALA A 47 8.88 -29.84 -21.96
CA ALA A 47 8.25 -28.66 -22.60
C ALA A 47 7.78 -28.87 -24.08
N SER A 48 6.48 -28.70 -24.38
CA SER A 48 5.91 -28.04 -25.59
C SER A 48 4.37 -28.12 -25.72
N ASN A 49 3.79 -27.22 -26.53
CA ASN A 49 2.36 -27.05 -26.85
C ASN A 49 1.75 -28.19 -27.70
N SER A 50 0.41 -28.31 -27.70
CA SER A 50 -0.41 -27.94 -28.90
C SER A 50 -1.93 -27.88 -28.66
N THR A 51 -2.58 -26.92 -29.33
CA THR A 51 -3.99 -26.87 -29.76
C THR A 51 -4.32 -27.93 -30.85
N THR A 52 -5.53 -28.17 -31.40
CA THR A 52 -6.74 -27.31 -31.61
C THR A 52 -7.99 -28.13 -32.01
N VAL A 53 -9.21 -27.63 -31.69
CA VAL A 53 -10.48 -27.57 -32.49
C VAL A 53 -11.10 -28.83 -33.18
N ASN A 54 -12.37 -29.11 -32.83
CA ASN A 54 -13.57 -29.07 -33.72
C ASN A 54 -14.86 -29.02 -32.83
N SER A 55 -15.88 -28.18 -33.04
CA SER A 55 -16.91 -28.12 -34.13
C SER A 55 -17.91 -29.29 -34.07
N SER A 56 -19.24 -29.14 -34.15
CA SER A 56 -20.19 -27.99 -34.12
C SER A 56 -21.64 -28.56 -33.90
N THR A 57 -22.84 -28.00 -34.18
CA THR A 57 -23.36 -26.79 -34.90
C THR A 57 -24.87 -26.59 -34.56
N THR A 58 -25.38 -25.35 -34.38
CA THR A 58 -26.80 -24.89 -34.61
C THR A 58 -28.00 -25.55 -33.85
N ASN A 59 -29.19 -24.97 -33.65
CA ASN A 59 -29.80 -23.62 -33.83
C ASN A 59 -31.00 -23.50 -32.82
N ALA A 60 -31.24 -22.41 -32.08
CA ALA A 60 -31.85 -21.10 -32.45
C ALA A 60 -33.40 -21.04 -32.46
N THR A 61 -33.94 -19.81 -32.25
CA THR A 61 -35.36 -19.35 -32.38
C THR A 61 -36.21 -19.43 -31.09
N THR A 62 -37.11 -18.51 -30.68
CA THR A 62 -37.22 -17.00 -30.72
C THR A 62 -38.47 -16.56 -29.88
N THR A 63 -38.71 -15.35 -29.33
CA THR A 63 -37.92 -14.26 -28.67
C THR A 63 -38.91 -13.16 -28.19
N GLN A 64 -38.83 -12.66 -26.92
CA GLN A 64 -39.49 -11.42 -26.39
C GLN A 64 -41.06 -11.38 -26.36
N THR A 65 -41.81 -10.42 -25.79
CA THR A 65 -41.74 -9.49 -24.62
C THR A 65 -43.12 -8.76 -24.50
N SER A 66 -43.60 -8.36 -23.30
CA SER A 66 -44.27 -7.03 -23.00
C SER A 66 -45.28 -7.02 -21.82
N SER A 67 -45.16 -5.97 -21.01
CA SER A 67 -46.09 -5.34 -20.03
C SER A 67 -47.60 -5.63 -20.11
N SER A 68 -48.36 -5.66 -18.99
CA SER A 68 -48.84 -4.42 -18.31
C SER A 68 -49.64 -4.66 -17.00
N THR A 69 -50.02 -3.55 -16.32
CA THR A 69 -50.87 -3.39 -15.11
C THR A 69 -52.16 -4.24 -15.07
N LYS A 70 -52.78 -4.59 -13.91
CA LYS A 70 -53.42 -3.67 -12.92
C LYS A 70 -54.03 -4.40 -11.69
N THR A 71 -54.33 -3.63 -10.62
CA THR A 71 -55.36 -3.82 -9.54
C THR A 71 -55.33 -4.99 -8.52
N ASN A 72 -55.71 -4.63 -7.28
CA ASN A 72 -56.11 -5.50 -6.15
C ASN A 72 -57.58 -5.97 -6.30
N PRO A 73 -58.02 -7.03 -5.59
CA PRO A 73 -58.98 -6.76 -4.52
C PRO A 73 -58.81 -7.61 -3.25
N SER A 74 -59.28 -7.06 -2.13
CA SER A 74 -59.45 -7.76 -0.86
C SER A 74 -60.54 -8.84 -0.93
N ASN A 75 -60.44 -9.90 -0.12
CA ASN A 75 -61.64 -10.49 0.47
C ASN A 75 -61.37 -11.09 1.86
N SER A 76 -62.37 -10.99 2.73
CA SER A 76 -62.39 -11.55 4.09
C SER A 76 -63.28 -12.78 4.14
N ASN A 77 -63.00 -13.72 5.05
CA ASN A 77 -64.06 -14.62 5.55
C ASN A 77 -63.78 -15.06 6.98
N SER A 78 -64.86 -15.15 7.76
CA SER A 78 -64.91 -15.75 9.10
C SER A 78 -65.61 -17.09 9.00
N ASN A 79 -65.29 -18.03 9.89
CA ASN A 79 -66.16 -19.15 10.23
C ASN A 79 -65.85 -19.64 11.65
N THR A 80 -66.89 -19.94 12.41
CA THR A 80 -66.87 -20.36 13.82
C THR A 80 -67.70 -21.63 14.01
N ILE A 81 -67.79 -22.11 15.28
CA ILE A 81 -68.76 -23.09 15.83
C ILE A 81 -68.32 -24.58 15.68
N PRO A 82 -68.50 -25.48 16.69
CA PRO A 82 -68.84 -25.29 18.11
C PRO A 82 -67.86 -25.94 19.14
N SER A 83 -68.13 -25.59 20.39
CA SER A 83 -67.62 -26.13 21.67
C SER A 83 -67.83 -27.64 21.93
N THR A 84 -67.03 -28.17 22.86
CA THR A 84 -67.52 -29.01 23.97
C THR A 84 -66.95 -28.51 25.30
N THR A 85 -67.66 -28.76 26.41
CA THR A 85 -67.29 -28.30 27.76
C THR A 85 -67.29 -29.46 28.74
N GLU A 86 -66.15 -29.73 29.37
CA GLU A 86 -66.07 -30.56 30.58
C GLU A 86 -65.42 -29.77 31.72
N LYS A 87 -65.76 -30.16 32.95
CA LYS A 87 -65.32 -29.55 34.20
C LYS A 87 -64.35 -30.52 34.89
N PRO A 88 -63.17 -30.08 35.37
CA PRO A 88 -62.16 -30.99 35.91
C PRO A 88 -62.53 -31.60 37.27
N ASP A 89 -62.05 -32.82 37.49
CA ASP A 89 -62.08 -33.57 38.75
C ASP A 89 -60.84 -33.24 39.60
N PRO A 90 -60.94 -32.83 40.88
CA PRO A 90 -59.84 -32.20 41.61
C PRO A 90 -59.03 -33.17 42.50
N SER A 91 -58.09 -33.96 41.94
CA SER A 91 -57.11 -34.70 42.78
C SER A 91 -55.76 -35.08 42.12
N SER A 92 -54.78 -34.14 42.07
CA SER A 92 -53.35 -34.48 41.88
C SER A 92 -52.36 -33.33 42.20
N ASN A 93 -52.45 -32.73 43.39
CA ASN A 93 -51.50 -31.69 43.81
C ASN A 93 -50.13 -32.25 44.26
N VAL A 94 -49.22 -32.46 43.31
CA VAL A 94 -47.77 -32.34 43.52
C VAL A 94 -47.23 -31.44 42.42
N ASN A 95 -46.84 -30.22 42.77
CA ASN A 95 -46.58 -29.14 41.82
C ASN A 95 -45.13 -29.21 41.28
N ASP A 96 -44.83 -30.21 40.45
CA ASP A 96 -43.52 -30.46 39.82
C ASP A 96 -43.24 -29.44 38.68
N GLN A 97 -43.22 -28.15 39.03
CA GLN A 97 -42.87 -27.07 38.10
C GLN A 97 -41.38 -27.09 37.82
N ALA A 98 -41.00 -26.91 36.55
CA ALA A 98 -39.60 -26.76 36.20
C ALA A 98 -39.04 -25.43 36.75
N PRO A 99 -37.75 -25.39 37.15
CA PRO A 99 -37.08 -24.13 37.48
C PRO A 99 -37.14 -23.19 36.27
N GLN A 100 -37.27 -21.89 36.54
CA GLN A 100 -37.49 -20.84 35.53
C GLN A 100 -36.49 -19.70 35.70
N VAL A 101 -35.98 -19.15 34.58
CA VAL A 101 -35.27 -17.87 34.60
C VAL A 101 -36.17 -16.74 34.10
N SER A 102 -36.20 -15.65 34.84
CA SER A 102 -36.82 -14.38 34.44
C SER A 102 -35.76 -13.31 34.20
N TYR A 103 -35.98 -12.41 33.25
CA TYR A 103 -35.02 -11.38 32.90
C TYR A 103 -35.66 -10.15 32.25
N SER A 104 -35.05 -8.99 32.44
CA SER A 104 -35.44 -7.73 31.80
C SER A 104 -34.22 -6.95 31.31
N ALA A 105 -34.47 -6.07 30.34
CA ALA A 105 -33.47 -5.19 29.77
C ALA A 105 -33.84 -3.72 29.96
N GLN A 106 -32.84 -2.90 30.27
CA GLN A 106 -32.88 -1.44 30.21
C GLN A 106 -32.53 -1.02 28.78
N VAL A 107 -33.52 -0.54 28.02
CA VAL A 107 -33.35 -0.15 26.61
C VAL A 107 -33.27 1.37 26.49
N GLN A 108 -32.34 1.85 25.66
CA GLN A 108 -32.20 3.28 25.33
C GLN A 108 -33.56 3.91 24.98
N SER A 109 -33.86 5.04 25.60
CA SER A 109 -35.08 5.85 25.36
C SER A 109 -36.42 5.13 25.61
N ILE A 110 -36.41 3.93 26.19
CA ILE A 110 -37.60 3.17 26.61
C ILE A 110 -37.57 2.94 28.13
N GLY A 111 -36.40 2.69 28.71
CA GLY A 111 -36.24 2.30 30.11
C GLY A 111 -36.32 0.79 30.32
N TRP A 112 -36.61 0.38 31.55
CA TRP A 112 -36.74 -1.03 31.94
C TRP A 112 -38.03 -1.61 31.34
N GLN A 113 -37.88 -2.62 30.50
CA GLN A 113 -39.01 -3.42 30.03
C GLN A 113 -39.49 -4.37 31.14
N SER A 114 -40.76 -4.80 31.05
CA SER A 114 -41.30 -5.86 31.92
C SER A 114 -40.44 -7.13 31.83
N PRO A 115 -40.24 -7.86 32.94
CA PRO A 115 -39.57 -9.15 32.90
C PRO A 115 -40.27 -10.13 31.96
N VAL A 116 -39.47 -10.90 31.23
CA VAL A 116 -39.88 -12.04 30.41
C VAL A 116 -39.19 -13.30 30.93
N THR A 117 -39.63 -14.48 30.50
CA THR A 117 -39.13 -15.77 30.98
C THR A 117 -38.67 -16.68 29.85
N ASP A 118 -37.85 -17.68 30.20
CA ASP A 118 -37.35 -18.80 29.38
C ASP A 118 -37.52 -18.67 27.85
N GLY A 119 -36.55 -18.00 27.22
CA GLY A 119 -36.42 -17.90 25.76
C GLY A 119 -37.23 -16.79 25.11
N ALA A 120 -38.15 -16.14 25.83
CA ALA A 120 -38.86 -14.97 25.31
C ALA A 120 -37.93 -13.75 25.15
N LEU A 121 -38.15 -12.94 24.12
CA LEU A 121 -37.27 -11.83 23.79
C LEU A 121 -37.34 -10.70 24.83
N SER A 122 -36.18 -10.25 25.31
CA SER A 122 -36.03 -8.97 26.00
C SER A 122 -35.14 -8.01 25.18
N GLY A 123 -35.44 -6.72 25.20
CA GLY A 123 -34.83 -5.71 24.32
C GLY A 123 -35.65 -5.36 23.07
N THR A 124 -34.97 -5.05 21.97
CA THR A 124 -35.58 -4.77 20.66
C THR A 124 -34.68 -5.23 19.51
N MET A 125 -35.20 -5.93 18.51
CA MET A 125 -34.44 -6.22 17.28
C MET A 125 -34.61 -5.11 16.24
N GLY A 126 -33.51 -4.67 15.61
CA GLY A 126 -33.54 -3.86 14.39
C GLY A 126 -34.01 -2.41 14.56
N LYS A 127 -34.41 -2.00 15.77
CA LYS A 127 -34.79 -0.61 16.10
C LYS A 127 -33.59 0.32 16.34
N ALA A 128 -32.36 -0.21 16.24
CA ALA A 128 -31.10 0.50 16.49
C ALA A 128 -30.92 1.07 17.91
N LEU A 129 -31.72 0.62 18.88
CA LEU A 129 -31.60 0.97 20.29
C LEU A 129 -30.61 0.03 20.98
N ARG A 130 -29.75 0.58 21.84
CA ARG A 130 -28.85 -0.22 22.70
C ARG A 130 -29.58 -0.73 23.94
N LEU A 131 -29.14 -1.88 24.44
CA LEU A 131 -29.25 -2.20 25.86
C LEU A 131 -28.21 -1.40 26.64
N GLU A 132 -28.57 -0.91 27.82
CA GLU A 132 -27.67 -0.21 28.74
C GLU A 132 -27.40 -1.03 30.01
N ALA A 133 -28.37 -1.85 30.43
CA ALA A 133 -28.27 -2.79 31.56
C ALA A 133 -29.24 -3.97 31.40
N VAL A 134 -29.04 -5.02 32.20
CA VAL A 134 -29.94 -6.17 32.35
C VAL A 134 -30.10 -6.57 33.82
N LYS A 135 -31.22 -7.24 34.11
CA LYS A 135 -31.51 -7.93 35.38
C LYS A 135 -31.98 -9.34 35.07
N LEU A 136 -31.54 -10.31 35.87
CA LEU A 136 -31.96 -11.69 35.80
C LEU A 136 -32.27 -12.21 37.22
N ALA A 137 -33.24 -13.09 37.34
CA ALA A 137 -33.59 -13.76 38.59
C ALA A 137 -34.08 -15.18 38.33
N LEU A 138 -33.71 -16.10 39.23
CA LEU A 138 -33.97 -17.53 39.15
C LEU A 138 -35.11 -17.92 40.10
N HIS A 139 -36.13 -18.57 39.55
CA HIS A 139 -37.29 -19.05 40.29
C HIS A 139 -37.15 -20.56 40.48
N LEU A 140 -36.94 -20.98 41.73
CA LEU A 140 -36.75 -22.38 42.14
C LEU A 140 -37.92 -22.90 42.98
N ASP A 141 -39.00 -22.13 43.10
CA ASP A 141 -40.17 -22.48 43.90
C ASP A 141 -40.74 -23.85 43.50
N HIS A 142 -41.04 -24.68 44.50
CA HIS A 142 -41.51 -26.07 44.37
C HIS A 142 -40.54 -27.08 43.72
N THR A 143 -39.38 -26.66 43.18
CA THR A 143 -38.43 -27.57 42.50
C THR A 143 -37.62 -28.48 43.44
N GLY A 144 -37.51 -28.11 44.72
CA GLY A 144 -36.64 -28.78 45.70
C GLY A 144 -35.14 -28.58 45.50
N LEU A 145 -34.71 -27.76 44.53
CA LEU A 145 -33.30 -27.46 44.23
C LEU A 145 -32.85 -26.15 44.90
N THR A 146 -31.63 -26.09 45.42
CA THR A 146 -31.02 -24.82 45.88
C THR A 146 -30.10 -24.20 44.82
N GLY A 147 -29.87 -22.89 44.93
CA GLY A 147 -28.93 -22.16 44.08
C GLY A 147 -29.37 -20.74 43.75
N GLY A 148 -28.84 -20.21 42.65
CA GLY A 148 -29.13 -18.86 42.16
C GLY A 148 -28.50 -18.62 40.78
N ILE A 149 -28.60 -17.39 40.28
CA ILE A 149 -27.99 -16.98 39.00
C ILE A 149 -26.94 -15.89 39.24
N SER A 150 -25.80 -15.98 38.54
CA SER A 150 -24.70 -15.03 38.62
C SER A 150 -24.32 -14.53 37.24
N TYR A 151 -24.24 -13.22 37.05
CA TYR A 151 -24.05 -12.61 35.74
C TYR A 151 -23.22 -11.33 35.77
N SER A 152 -22.58 -11.02 34.64
CA SER A 152 -21.74 -9.84 34.45
C SER A 152 -21.94 -9.29 33.04
N ALA A 153 -21.71 -7.99 32.89
CA ALA A 153 -21.75 -7.28 31.63
C ALA A 153 -20.43 -6.52 31.38
N ALA A 154 -20.12 -6.32 30.11
CA ALA A 154 -19.06 -5.44 29.63
C ALA A 154 -19.62 -4.51 28.54
N GLY A 155 -19.04 -3.32 28.38
CA GLY A 155 -19.69 -2.29 27.57
C GLY A 155 -18.79 -1.14 27.15
N GLN A 156 -19.44 -0.08 26.67
CA GLN A 156 -18.73 1.10 26.18
C GLN A 156 -17.95 1.80 27.30
N TYR A 157 -16.62 1.79 27.15
CA TYR A 157 -15.65 2.35 28.10
C TYR A 157 -15.56 1.61 29.45
N TYR A 158 -16.01 0.35 29.55
CA TYR A 158 -15.74 -0.51 30.70
C TYR A 158 -15.61 -1.99 30.32
N ASP A 159 -14.56 -2.63 30.84
CA ASP A 159 -14.40 -4.10 30.81
C ASP A 159 -15.44 -4.79 31.71
N TRP A 160 -15.38 -6.13 31.78
CA TRP A 160 -16.25 -6.96 32.61
C TRP A 160 -16.40 -6.43 34.04
N GLN A 161 -17.62 -6.10 34.43
CA GLN A 161 -17.97 -5.75 35.80
C GLN A 161 -17.83 -6.96 36.74
N SER A 162 -17.67 -6.71 38.04
CA SER A 162 -17.84 -7.76 39.06
C SER A 162 -19.18 -8.47 38.87
N PRO A 163 -19.24 -9.81 38.95
CA PRO A 163 -20.52 -10.52 38.85
C PRO A 163 -21.51 -10.08 39.92
N VAL A 164 -22.78 -9.99 39.52
CA VAL A 164 -23.93 -9.71 40.37
C VAL A 164 -24.88 -10.91 40.37
N SER A 165 -25.79 -10.96 41.34
CA SER A 165 -26.75 -12.05 41.52
C SER A 165 -28.18 -11.64 41.19
N ASP A 166 -29.14 -12.54 41.42
CA ASP A 166 -30.59 -12.34 41.33
C ASP A 166 -31.10 -10.90 41.58
N ASN A 167 -31.82 -10.35 40.60
CA ASN A 167 -32.40 -8.99 40.53
C ASN A 167 -31.43 -7.78 40.58
N ALA A 168 -30.13 -7.97 40.78
CA ALA A 168 -29.15 -6.87 40.77
C ALA A 168 -28.85 -6.36 39.34
N GLU A 169 -28.42 -5.11 39.21
CA GLU A 169 -28.16 -4.50 37.89
C GLU A 169 -26.77 -4.87 37.36
N ALA A 170 -26.71 -5.47 36.17
CA ALA A 170 -25.49 -5.60 35.38
C ALA A 170 -25.54 -4.64 34.18
N GLY A 171 -24.50 -3.83 33.99
CA GLY A 171 -24.46 -2.74 33.02
C GLY A 171 -24.47 -1.36 33.69
N THR A 172 -25.09 -0.36 33.04
CA THR A 172 -25.19 1.01 33.57
C THR A 172 -26.46 1.74 33.12
N THR A 173 -27.45 1.87 34.00
CA THR A 173 -28.58 2.80 33.81
C THR A 173 -28.11 4.26 33.86
N ASN A 174 -28.78 5.15 33.10
CA ASN A 174 -28.59 6.61 33.06
C ASN A 174 -27.21 7.14 32.62
N LYS A 175 -26.26 6.29 32.20
CA LYS A 175 -24.94 6.72 31.69
C LYS A 175 -24.85 6.81 30.16
N ALA A 176 -25.91 6.45 29.44
CA ALA A 176 -25.97 6.40 27.98
C ALA A 176 -24.93 5.47 27.30
N LEU A 177 -24.37 4.51 28.04
CA LEU A 177 -23.40 3.53 27.56
C LEU A 177 -24.13 2.27 27.07
N ARG A 178 -23.63 1.67 25.98
CA ARG A 178 -24.11 0.37 25.48
C ARG A 178 -23.49 -0.80 26.23
N LEU A 179 -24.24 -1.89 26.36
CA LEU A 179 -23.67 -3.23 26.55
C LEU A 179 -22.99 -3.69 25.24
N GLU A 180 -21.84 -4.33 25.36
CA GLU A 180 -21.16 -5.03 24.25
C GLU A 180 -21.12 -6.55 24.46
N ALA A 181 -21.07 -7.04 25.70
CA ALA A 181 -21.10 -8.48 26.02
C ALA A 181 -21.76 -8.81 27.37
N LEU A 182 -22.22 -10.06 27.48
CA LEU A 182 -22.81 -10.66 28.68
C LEU A 182 -22.16 -12.01 29.00
N ARG A 183 -22.14 -12.34 30.29
CA ARG A 183 -21.78 -13.65 30.84
C ARG A 183 -22.79 -13.98 31.93
N ILE A 184 -23.39 -15.17 31.88
CA ILE A 184 -24.42 -15.65 32.81
C ILE A 184 -24.07 -17.10 33.19
N ASN A 185 -24.16 -17.43 34.47
CA ASN A 185 -23.90 -18.76 35.01
C ASN A 185 -24.86 -19.09 36.16
N LEU A 186 -25.02 -20.38 36.47
CA LEU A 186 -25.81 -20.85 37.61
C LEU A 186 -24.88 -21.13 38.81
N THR A 187 -25.43 -21.05 40.01
CA THR A 187 -24.74 -21.40 41.28
C THR A 187 -25.56 -22.41 42.07
N GLY A 188 -24.93 -23.17 42.98
CA GLY A 188 -25.63 -24.18 43.80
C GLY A 188 -25.98 -25.48 43.07
N GLU A 189 -27.00 -26.19 43.55
CA GLU A 189 -27.43 -27.50 43.05
C GLU A 189 -28.11 -27.43 41.68
N ILE A 190 -28.88 -26.37 41.42
CA ILE A 190 -29.48 -26.11 40.10
C ILE A 190 -28.42 -26.12 38.98
N ALA A 191 -27.20 -25.65 39.27
CA ALA A 191 -26.08 -25.67 38.32
C ALA A 191 -25.56 -27.09 38.00
N GLN A 192 -25.93 -28.10 38.78
CA GLN A 192 -25.60 -29.51 38.51
C GLN A 192 -26.63 -30.15 37.57
N THR A 193 -27.91 -29.78 37.73
CA THR A 193 -29.05 -30.38 37.01
C THR A 193 -29.44 -29.64 35.74
N TYR A 194 -29.17 -28.34 35.65
CA TYR A 194 -29.51 -27.47 34.51
C TYR A 194 -28.29 -26.71 33.98
N SER A 195 -28.40 -26.29 32.71
CA SER A 195 -27.54 -25.30 32.05
C SER A 195 -28.35 -24.03 31.80
N VAL A 196 -27.74 -22.86 31.97
CA VAL A 196 -28.34 -21.58 31.55
C VAL A 196 -27.83 -21.24 30.15
N CYS A 197 -28.72 -21.33 29.15
CA CYS A 197 -28.40 -21.08 27.75
C CYS A 197 -28.87 -19.68 27.33
N TYR A 198 -28.04 -18.91 26.64
CA TYR A 198 -28.34 -17.53 26.25
C TYR A 198 -27.70 -17.13 24.92
N ARG A 199 -28.29 -16.11 24.29
CA ARG A 199 -27.72 -15.41 23.14
C ARG A 199 -28.09 -13.93 23.15
N VAL A 200 -27.39 -13.16 22.33
CA VAL A 200 -27.57 -11.70 22.20
C VAL A 200 -27.69 -11.29 20.74
N TYR A 201 -28.51 -10.28 20.47
CA TYR A 201 -28.64 -9.65 19.17
C TYR A 201 -27.70 -8.45 19.10
N VAL A 202 -26.65 -8.52 18.27
CA VAL A 202 -25.62 -7.49 18.15
C VAL A 202 -25.81 -6.67 16.89
N GLN A 203 -25.65 -5.35 17.00
CA GLN A 203 -25.65 -4.41 15.88
C GLN A 203 -24.79 -4.93 14.71
N ASN A 204 -25.35 -4.88 13.49
CA ASN A 204 -24.73 -5.30 12.23
C ASN A 204 -24.41 -6.81 12.09
N TYR A 205 -24.53 -7.62 13.15
CA TYR A 205 -24.33 -9.09 13.09
C TYR A 205 -25.61 -9.89 13.35
N GLY A 206 -26.63 -9.30 13.99
CA GLY A 206 -27.87 -9.98 14.35
C GLY A 206 -27.70 -10.92 15.54
N TRP A 207 -28.49 -12.00 15.58
CA TRP A 207 -28.36 -13.02 16.63
C TRP A 207 -27.00 -13.73 16.55
N MET A 208 -26.22 -13.60 17.62
CA MET A 208 -25.06 -14.46 17.85
C MET A 208 -25.50 -15.87 18.23
N ALA A 209 -24.61 -16.86 18.09
CA ALA A 209 -24.92 -18.25 18.41
C ALA A 209 -25.20 -18.44 19.90
N TRP A 210 -25.97 -19.47 20.24
CA TRP A 210 -26.26 -19.82 21.63
C TRP A 210 -24.99 -20.23 22.37
N THR A 211 -24.87 -19.77 23.61
CA THR A 211 -23.81 -20.10 24.55
C THR A 211 -24.42 -20.43 25.92
N LYS A 212 -23.60 -20.88 26.89
CA LYS A 212 -24.11 -21.29 28.20
C LYS A 212 -23.08 -21.24 29.33
N ASP A 213 -23.57 -21.38 30.57
CA ASP A 213 -22.78 -21.82 31.74
C ASP A 213 -21.48 -21.04 31.99
N GLY A 214 -21.51 -19.72 31.82
CA GLY A 214 -20.36 -18.83 32.00
C GLY A 214 -19.52 -18.53 30.74
N GLU A 215 -19.85 -19.08 29.58
CA GLU A 215 -19.24 -18.69 28.30
C GLU A 215 -19.69 -17.31 27.83
N ASN A 216 -18.85 -16.57 27.10
CA ASN A 216 -19.21 -15.20 26.73
C ASN A 216 -20.24 -15.16 25.58
N ALA A 217 -21.10 -14.14 25.59
CA ALA A 217 -21.97 -13.75 24.48
C ALA A 217 -21.76 -12.26 24.13
N GLY A 218 -21.63 -11.90 22.86
CA GLY A 218 -21.52 -10.50 22.40
C GLY A 218 -20.21 -10.16 21.66
N SER A 219 -19.84 -8.88 21.60
CA SER A 219 -18.80 -8.38 20.70
C SER A 219 -17.88 -7.30 21.29
N ILE A 220 -17.05 -7.65 22.29
CA ILE A 220 -16.14 -6.69 22.95
C ILE A 220 -15.14 -6.07 21.97
N GLY A 221 -14.96 -4.75 22.08
CA GLY A 221 -13.96 -3.99 21.35
C GLY A 221 -14.30 -3.81 19.87
N GLN A 222 -15.46 -4.31 19.42
CA GLN A 222 -15.98 -4.09 18.08
C GLN A 222 -16.71 -2.74 17.97
N SER A 223 -16.98 -2.09 19.10
CA SER A 223 -17.78 -0.86 19.23
C SER A 223 -19.25 -1.02 18.85
N LEU A 224 -19.82 -2.21 19.04
CA LEU A 224 -21.18 -2.57 18.65
C LEU A 224 -22.04 -2.82 19.89
N ARG A 225 -23.28 -2.31 19.85
CA ARG A 225 -24.28 -2.53 20.91
C ARG A 225 -24.91 -3.93 20.81
N ILE A 226 -25.27 -4.48 21.96
CA ILE A 226 -26.39 -5.43 22.07
C ILE A 226 -27.70 -4.63 21.95
N GLU A 227 -28.68 -5.16 21.22
CA GLU A 227 -30.05 -4.59 21.10
C GLU A 227 -31.11 -5.46 21.78
N ALA A 228 -30.88 -6.78 21.90
CA ALA A 228 -31.79 -7.74 22.54
C ALA A 228 -31.03 -8.95 23.12
N LEU A 229 -31.67 -9.69 24.03
CA LEU A 229 -31.20 -10.98 24.56
C LEU A 229 -32.34 -11.99 24.71
N GLU A 230 -31.97 -13.27 24.72
CA GLU A 230 -32.80 -14.40 25.11
C GLU A 230 -32.00 -15.29 26.08
N VAL A 231 -32.64 -15.81 27.13
CA VAL A 231 -32.03 -16.64 28.18
C VAL A 231 -33.03 -17.74 28.55
N GLN A 232 -32.60 -18.98 28.69
CA GLN A 232 -33.48 -20.11 29.06
C GLN A 232 -32.74 -21.16 29.87
N LEU A 233 -33.45 -21.85 30.76
CA LEU A 233 -32.92 -23.01 31.48
C LEU A 233 -33.13 -24.29 30.66
N VAL A 234 -32.07 -25.08 30.53
CA VAL A 234 -32.07 -26.34 29.77
C VAL A 234 -31.58 -27.46 30.67
N LYS A 235 -32.41 -28.48 30.91
CA LYS A 235 -32.06 -29.62 31.75
C LYS A 235 -30.86 -30.38 31.17
N LYS A 236 -29.84 -30.66 31.98
CA LYS A 236 -28.61 -31.30 31.49
C LYS A 236 -28.93 -32.72 30.98
N GLY A 237 -28.34 -33.05 29.83
CA GLY A 237 -28.64 -34.26 29.06
C GLY A 237 -29.65 -34.05 27.92
N THR A 238 -30.39 -32.94 27.86
CA THR A 238 -31.22 -32.60 26.69
C THR A 238 -30.41 -31.82 25.64
N GLN A 239 -30.97 -31.68 24.43
CA GLN A 239 -30.37 -30.88 23.35
C GLN A 239 -30.45 -29.38 23.70
N VAL A 240 -29.31 -28.70 23.67
CA VAL A 240 -29.26 -27.24 23.81
C VAL A 240 -29.71 -26.54 22.52
N PRO A 241 -30.27 -25.32 22.60
CA PRO A 241 -30.50 -24.47 21.44
C PRO A 241 -29.22 -24.32 20.58
N SER A 242 -29.36 -24.28 19.25
CA SER A 242 -28.23 -24.51 18.34
C SER A 242 -27.01 -23.61 18.61
N PRO A 243 -25.84 -24.19 18.99
CA PRO A 243 -24.60 -23.45 19.21
C PRO A 243 -23.81 -23.20 17.91
N GLN A 244 -24.46 -23.33 16.75
CA GLN A 244 -23.79 -23.31 15.44
C GLN A 244 -23.49 -21.87 14.99
N GLY A 245 -22.29 -21.40 15.32
CA GLY A 245 -21.79 -20.09 14.90
C GLY A 245 -20.83 -19.50 15.94
N LEU A 246 -20.77 -18.17 16.01
CA LEU A 246 -19.99 -17.45 17.02
C LEU A 246 -20.94 -16.87 18.06
N SER A 247 -20.78 -17.24 19.33
CA SER A 247 -21.46 -16.55 20.44
C SER A 247 -20.75 -15.26 20.85
N TYR A 248 -19.42 -15.24 20.71
CA TYR A 248 -18.56 -14.17 21.17
C TYR A 248 -17.52 -13.77 20.13
N LEU A 249 -17.38 -12.47 19.88
CA LEU A 249 -16.43 -11.89 18.95
C LEU A 249 -15.55 -10.86 19.66
N TYR A 250 -14.24 -11.01 19.53
CA TYR A 250 -13.26 -10.02 19.95
C TYR A 250 -12.16 -9.89 18.89
N SER A 251 -11.39 -8.83 18.92
CA SER A 251 -10.36 -8.56 17.91
C SER A 251 -9.16 -9.51 18.03
N PRO A 252 -8.84 -10.32 17.00
CA PRO A 252 -7.63 -11.13 16.99
C PRO A 252 -6.36 -10.30 17.11
N THR A 253 -5.32 -10.89 17.67
CA THR A 253 -4.01 -10.25 17.85
C THR A 253 -3.22 -10.27 16.54
N LEU A 254 -3.18 -9.12 15.85
CA LEU A 254 -2.27 -8.87 14.74
C LEU A 254 -0.88 -8.50 15.25
N SER A 255 0.13 -9.24 14.79
CA SER A 255 1.55 -9.01 15.08
C SER A 255 2.39 -9.10 13.80
N TYR A 256 3.45 -8.30 13.70
CA TYR A 256 4.36 -8.30 12.55
C TYR A 256 5.75 -7.78 12.93
N GLN A 257 6.76 -8.19 12.16
CA GLN A 257 8.13 -7.69 12.29
C GLN A 257 8.80 -7.55 10.93
N VAL A 258 9.75 -6.62 10.85
CA VAL A 258 10.53 -6.31 9.65
C VAL A 258 11.99 -6.64 9.90
N GLN A 259 12.62 -7.32 8.94
CA GLN A 259 14.07 -7.35 8.80
C GLN A 259 14.47 -6.18 7.90
N GLY A 260 15.48 -5.41 8.29
CA GLY A 260 16.08 -4.45 7.37
C GLY A 260 17.57 -4.24 7.51
N GLN A 261 18.09 -3.49 6.54
CA GLN A 261 19.50 -3.19 6.36
C GLN A 261 20.12 -2.59 7.62
N ASN A 262 21.25 -3.16 8.04
CA ASN A 262 22.08 -2.69 9.16
C ASN A 262 21.37 -2.67 10.54
N TYR A 263 20.22 -3.34 10.70
CA TYR A 263 19.59 -3.55 12.02
C TYR A 263 19.01 -4.96 12.25
N GLY A 264 19.03 -5.85 11.26
CA GLY A 264 18.53 -7.21 11.43
C GLY A 264 17.01 -7.24 11.60
N TRP A 265 16.49 -8.19 12.39
CA TRP A 265 15.07 -8.23 12.75
C TRP A 265 14.78 -7.24 13.89
N GLN A 266 13.77 -6.38 13.70
CA GLN A 266 13.22 -5.58 14.80
C GLN A 266 12.34 -6.43 15.71
N ALA A 267 12.24 -6.02 16.97
CA ALA A 267 11.24 -6.54 17.91
C ALA A 267 9.81 -6.41 17.35
N ILE A 268 8.99 -7.41 17.64
CA ILE A 268 7.59 -7.56 17.17
C ILE A 268 6.78 -6.28 17.42
N LYS A 269 5.98 -5.91 16.42
CA LYS A 269 5.07 -4.78 16.40
C LYS A 269 3.63 -5.27 16.38
N MET A 270 2.78 -4.57 17.11
CA MET A 270 1.35 -4.88 17.25
C MET A 270 0.51 -3.99 16.34
N ASN A 271 -0.81 -4.15 16.41
CA ASN A 271 -1.81 -3.37 15.67
C ASN A 271 -1.47 -1.86 15.59
N GLY A 272 -1.30 -1.33 14.37
CA GLY A 272 -1.02 0.08 14.07
C GLY A 272 0.42 0.59 14.32
N ALA A 273 1.27 -0.18 15.01
CA ALA A 273 2.63 0.26 15.39
C ALA A 273 3.61 0.36 14.19
N LEU A 274 4.69 1.12 14.35
CA LEU A 274 5.69 1.29 13.29
C LEU A 274 6.68 0.12 13.25
N ALA A 275 6.80 -0.55 12.10
CA ALA A 275 7.86 -1.50 11.78
C ALA A 275 8.77 -0.95 10.66
N GLY A 276 10.08 -1.19 10.74
CA GLY A 276 11.08 -0.63 9.83
C GLY A 276 11.62 0.73 10.29
N THR A 277 12.04 1.61 9.37
CA THR A 277 12.60 2.93 9.69
C THR A 277 12.10 4.03 8.77
N VAL A 278 11.84 5.22 9.30
CA VAL A 278 11.48 6.42 8.53
C VAL A 278 12.67 7.38 8.51
N GLY A 279 12.96 7.99 7.35
CA GLY A 279 13.99 9.03 7.20
C GLY A 279 15.45 8.55 7.25
N ARG A 280 15.72 7.28 7.61
CA ARG A 280 17.08 6.72 7.71
C ARG A 280 17.63 6.15 6.40
N GLY A 281 16.83 6.06 5.33
CA GLY A 281 17.26 5.52 4.04
C GLY A 281 17.49 4.00 3.98
N LEU A 282 17.17 3.27 5.05
CA LEU A 282 17.41 1.83 5.18
C LEU A 282 16.25 1.03 4.59
N ARG A 283 16.55 0.07 3.71
CA ARG A 283 15.56 -0.86 3.13
C ARG A 283 15.05 -1.87 4.16
N ALA A 284 13.79 -2.27 4.02
CA ALA A 284 13.31 -3.56 4.49
C ALA A 284 13.76 -4.67 3.52
N GLU A 285 14.15 -5.85 4.03
CA GLU A 285 14.56 -7.02 3.24
C GLU A 285 13.62 -8.22 3.41
N ALA A 286 12.98 -8.36 4.58
CA ALA A 286 11.97 -9.37 4.86
C ALA A 286 10.90 -8.90 5.85
N VAL A 287 9.77 -9.61 5.88
CA VAL A 287 8.66 -9.41 6.80
C VAL A 287 8.12 -10.76 7.30
N LYS A 288 7.63 -10.78 8.54
CA LYS A 288 6.72 -11.81 9.07
C LYS A 288 5.45 -11.12 9.55
N ILE A 289 4.28 -11.71 9.28
CA ILE A 289 2.96 -11.20 9.68
C ILE A 289 2.19 -12.39 10.26
N GLN A 290 1.59 -12.23 11.44
CA GLN A 290 0.90 -13.31 12.14
C GLN A 290 -0.39 -12.79 12.78
N LEU A 291 -1.46 -13.57 12.59
CA LEU A 291 -2.67 -13.45 13.38
C LEU A 291 -2.70 -14.57 14.42
N SER A 292 -2.97 -14.23 15.68
CA SER A 292 -3.09 -15.16 16.81
C SER A 292 -4.18 -14.71 17.77
N ASN A 293 -4.52 -15.52 18.78
CA ASN A 293 -5.63 -15.26 19.71
C ASN A 293 -6.94 -14.98 18.95
N LEU A 294 -7.38 -15.94 18.13
CA LEU A 294 -8.65 -15.85 17.41
C LEU A 294 -9.79 -16.27 18.35
N PRO A 295 -10.97 -15.62 18.29
CA PRO A 295 -12.19 -16.11 18.93
C PRO A 295 -12.46 -17.59 18.65
N TYR A 296 -12.98 -18.30 19.66
CA TYR A 296 -13.30 -19.72 19.54
C TYR A 296 -14.33 -19.95 18.42
N GLY A 297 -14.10 -20.95 17.59
CA GLY A 297 -14.89 -21.22 16.37
C GLY A 297 -14.58 -20.34 15.16
N LEU A 298 -13.78 -19.28 15.29
CA LEU A 298 -13.40 -18.41 14.17
C LEU A 298 -12.17 -18.97 13.43
N SER A 299 -12.36 -19.57 12.24
CA SER A 299 -11.23 -20.01 11.41
C SER A 299 -10.51 -18.83 10.76
N GLY A 300 -9.21 -18.99 10.45
CA GLY A 300 -8.50 -18.07 9.56
C GLY A 300 -7.10 -17.65 9.99
N GLY A 301 -6.63 -16.56 9.41
CA GLY A 301 -5.30 -15.99 9.62
C GLY A 301 -4.98 -14.88 8.62
N VAL A 302 -3.70 -14.62 8.41
CA VAL A 302 -3.20 -13.79 7.30
C VAL A 302 -2.52 -14.61 6.22
N SER A 303 -2.68 -14.19 4.97
CA SER A 303 -1.87 -14.59 3.83
C SER A 303 -1.24 -13.35 3.17
N TYR A 304 -0.01 -13.47 2.67
CA TYR A 304 0.74 -12.32 2.17
C TYR A 304 1.77 -12.67 1.11
N GLN A 305 2.06 -11.70 0.25
CA GLN A 305 3.12 -11.75 -0.75
C GLN A 305 3.96 -10.47 -0.68
N VAL A 306 5.22 -10.59 -1.08
CA VAL A 306 6.10 -9.43 -1.32
C VAL A 306 6.70 -9.50 -2.72
N GLN A 307 6.88 -8.33 -3.31
CA GLN A 307 7.75 -8.11 -4.45
C GLN A 307 9.10 -7.57 -3.96
N GLY A 308 10.20 -7.98 -4.58
CA GLY A 308 11.51 -7.44 -4.25
C GLY A 308 12.56 -7.55 -5.35
N GLN A 309 13.68 -6.87 -5.09
CA GLN A 309 14.78 -6.70 -6.03
C GLN A 309 15.35 -8.05 -6.51
N ASN A 310 15.49 -8.18 -7.83
CA ASN A 310 16.08 -9.34 -8.52
C ASN A 310 15.34 -10.69 -8.32
N TYR A 311 14.10 -10.69 -7.81
CA TYR A 311 13.25 -11.89 -7.76
C TYR A 311 11.76 -11.67 -8.06
N GLY A 312 11.30 -10.44 -8.24
CA GLY A 312 9.89 -10.17 -8.55
C GLY A 312 8.97 -10.55 -7.39
N TRP A 313 7.79 -11.08 -7.69
CA TRP A 313 6.82 -11.52 -6.67
C TRP A 313 7.17 -12.92 -6.13
N GLN A 314 7.24 -13.05 -4.80
CA GLN A 314 7.37 -14.36 -4.16
C GLN A 314 6.02 -15.10 -4.05
N ALA A 315 6.10 -16.42 -3.97
CA ALA A 315 4.97 -17.29 -3.62
C ALA A 315 4.39 -16.92 -2.24
N THR A 316 3.07 -17.01 -2.12
CA THR A 316 2.29 -16.63 -0.93
C THR A 316 2.79 -17.31 0.35
N LYS A 317 2.86 -16.51 1.40
CA LYS A 317 3.17 -16.90 2.78
C LYS A 317 1.93 -16.76 3.66
N THR A 318 1.92 -17.43 4.78
CA THR A 318 0.84 -17.42 5.79
C THR A 318 1.41 -17.17 7.18
N ASN A 319 0.54 -16.94 8.18
CA ASN A 319 0.87 -16.75 9.61
C ASN A 319 2.32 -17.07 10.02
N GLY A 320 3.14 -16.05 10.25
CA GLY A 320 4.49 -16.14 10.81
C GLY A 320 5.60 -16.59 9.84
N ALA A 321 5.27 -17.06 8.63
CA ALA A 321 6.24 -17.50 7.64
C ALA A 321 7.03 -16.32 7.04
N LEU A 322 8.29 -16.56 6.65
CA LEU A 322 9.18 -15.52 6.13
C LEU A 322 8.81 -15.17 4.67
N ALA A 323 8.52 -13.88 4.43
CA ALA A 323 8.42 -13.30 3.09
C ALA A 323 9.59 -12.32 2.88
N GLY A 324 10.25 -12.37 1.72
CA GLY A 324 11.44 -11.57 1.40
C GLY A 324 12.74 -12.38 1.46
N THR A 325 13.84 -11.75 1.87
CA THR A 325 15.15 -12.42 2.04
C THR A 325 15.89 -11.88 3.26
N VAL A 326 16.81 -12.69 3.82
CA VAL A 326 17.68 -12.27 4.93
C VAL A 326 19.13 -12.52 4.52
N GLY A 327 20.04 -11.60 4.84
CA GLY A 327 21.47 -11.72 4.54
C GLY A 327 21.85 -11.53 3.07
N ARG A 328 20.87 -11.40 2.15
CA ARG A 328 21.10 -11.21 0.71
C ARG A 328 21.16 -9.74 0.27
N GLY A 329 20.80 -8.79 1.15
CA GLY A 329 20.85 -7.36 0.84
C GLY A 329 19.80 -6.86 -0.16
N LEU A 330 18.79 -7.67 -0.47
CA LEU A 330 17.75 -7.36 -1.46
C LEU A 330 16.57 -6.65 -0.81
N ARG A 331 16.21 -5.47 -1.34
CA ARG A 331 15.06 -4.69 -0.86
C ARG A 331 13.72 -5.37 -1.18
N LEU A 332 12.75 -5.18 -0.30
CA LEU A 332 11.33 -5.25 -0.63
C LEU A 332 10.92 -4.00 -1.43
N GLU A 333 9.96 -4.16 -2.34
CA GLU A 333 9.43 -3.08 -3.20
C GLU A 333 7.91 -2.94 -3.11
N THR A 334 7.16 -4.04 -2.99
CA THR A 334 5.70 -4.04 -2.76
C THR A 334 5.30 -5.11 -1.74
N LEU A 335 4.30 -4.80 -0.93
CA LEU A 335 3.63 -5.70 0.02
C LEU A 335 2.15 -5.89 -0.37
N LYS A 336 1.64 -7.11 -0.16
CA LYS A 336 0.24 -7.50 -0.37
C LYS A 336 -0.20 -8.41 0.78
N VAL A 337 -1.30 -8.11 1.46
CA VAL A 337 -1.76 -8.85 2.65
C VAL A 337 -3.28 -9.03 2.63
N SER A 338 -3.76 -10.26 2.83
CA SER A 338 -5.17 -10.61 2.92
C SER A 338 -5.45 -11.37 4.22
N LEU A 339 -6.70 -11.32 4.65
CA LEU A 339 -7.23 -12.23 5.68
C LEU A 339 -7.72 -13.52 5.00
N THR A 340 -7.67 -14.63 5.72
CA THR A 340 -8.20 -15.94 5.29
C THR A 340 -9.24 -16.45 6.30
N GLY A 341 -10.03 -17.45 5.90
CA GLY A 341 -11.05 -18.07 6.76
C GLY A 341 -12.17 -17.13 7.18
N ASP A 342 -12.87 -17.48 8.26
CA ASP A 342 -13.98 -16.71 8.81
C ASP A 342 -13.57 -15.33 9.33
N VAL A 343 -12.32 -15.14 9.77
CA VAL A 343 -11.76 -13.83 10.14
C VAL A 343 -12.05 -12.78 9.05
N ALA A 344 -11.94 -13.15 7.77
CA ALA A 344 -12.18 -12.25 6.64
C ALA A 344 -13.64 -11.79 6.49
N LYS A 345 -14.60 -12.43 7.17
CA LYS A 345 -16.02 -12.04 7.24
C LYS A 345 -16.26 -10.89 8.22
N TYR A 346 -15.53 -10.85 9.33
CA TYR A 346 -15.74 -9.88 10.43
C TYR A 346 -14.73 -8.73 10.43
N PHE A 347 -13.53 -8.95 9.89
CA PHE A 347 -12.44 -7.97 9.90
C PHE A 347 -11.97 -7.59 8.49
N ASN A 348 -11.30 -6.45 8.42
CA ASN A 348 -10.46 -5.99 7.31
C ASN A 348 -9.01 -5.88 7.81
N ILE A 349 -8.03 -6.15 6.95
CA ILE A 349 -6.63 -5.80 7.23
C ILE A 349 -6.19 -4.63 6.35
N TYR A 350 -5.80 -3.53 6.99
CA TYR A 350 -5.27 -2.33 6.35
C TYR A 350 -3.77 -2.24 6.57
N TYR A 351 -3.02 -1.87 5.54
CA TYR A 351 -1.57 -1.71 5.61
C TYR A 351 -1.09 -0.59 4.68
N GLN A 352 -0.09 0.16 5.14
CA GLN A 352 0.57 1.20 4.37
C GLN A 352 2.08 1.05 4.48
N THR A 353 2.80 1.57 3.49
CA THR A 353 4.26 1.51 3.40
C THR A 353 4.86 2.91 3.26
N GLN A 354 5.99 3.12 3.93
CA GLN A 354 6.92 4.23 3.67
C GLN A 354 7.85 3.76 2.56
N VAL A 355 7.86 4.47 1.44
CA VAL A 355 8.70 4.14 0.27
C VAL A 355 9.70 5.26 0.02
N GLN A 356 10.92 4.88 -0.38
CA GLN A 356 11.95 5.82 -0.83
C GLN A 356 11.36 6.81 -1.86
N ASN A 357 11.66 8.10 -1.70
CA ASN A 357 11.21 9.22 -2.54
C ASN A 357 9.68 9.50 -2.58
N PHE A 358 8.80 8.58 -2.21
CA PHE A 358 7.35 8.84 -2.11
C PHE A 358 6.89 9.18 -0.69
N GLY A 359 7.65 8.79 0.34
CA GLY A 359 7.23 8.84 1.75
C GLY A 359 6.14 7.80 2.05
N TRP A 360 5.27 8.08 3.02
CA TRP A 360 4.08 7.26 3.26
C TRP A 360 3.17 7.27 2.04
N LEU A 361 2.88 6.07 1.54
CA LEU A 361 1.79 5.79 0.62
C LEU A 361 0.49 5.58 1.41
N ASN A 362 -0.64 5.60 0.72
CA ASN A 362 -1.94 5.44 1.38
C ASN A 362 -2.21 3.99 1.79
N TRP A 363 -3.25 3.78 2.60
CA TRP A 363 -3.65 2.45 3.03
C TRP A 363 -4.13 1.59 1.85
N ALA A 364 -3.43 0.49 1.60
CA ALA A 364 -4.03 -0.68 0.98
C ALA A 364 -4.85 -1.45 2.02
N ASN A 365 -5.74 -2.32 1.55
CA ASN A 365 -6.40 -3.32 2.38
C ASN A 365 -6.65 -4.62 1.60
N ASN A 366 -6.84 -5.72 2.33
CA ASN A 366 -7.45 -6.96 1.83
C ASN A 366 -6.96 -7.45 0.45
N GLY A 367 -5.64 -7.46 0.24
CA GLY A 367 -5.02 -7.92 -1.01
C GLY A 367 -4.70 -6.82 -2.03
N GLY A 368 -4.92 -5.54 -1.72
CA GLY A 368 -4.40 -4.42 -2.51
C GLY A 368 -2.86 -4.32 -2.46
N ASN A 369 -2.22 -3.79 -3.49
CA ASN A 369 -0.78 -3.54 -3.46
C ASN A 369 -0.46 -2.31 -2.60
N SER A 370 0.57 -2.38 -1.75
CA SER A 370 1.20 -1.20 -1.13
C SER A 370 2.70 -1.19 -1.39
N GLY A 371 3.20 -0.12 -2.02
CA GLY A 371 4.61 -0.01 -2.42
C GLY A 371 4.79 0.47 -3.87
N THR A 372 5.77 -0.07 -4.57
CA THR A 372 6.01 0.20 -5.99
C THR A 372 6.30 -1.05 -6.81
N VAL A 373 5.65 -1.17 -7.97
CA VAL A 373 5.82 -2.30 -8.90
C VAL A 373 6.64 -1.85 -10.11
N GLY A 374 7.78 -2.51 -10.38
CA GLY A 374 8.67 -2.22 -11.51
C GLY A 374 9.52 -0.94 -11.40
N LEU A 375 9.17 -0.02 -10.49
CA LEU A 375 9.86 1.27 -10.32
C LEU A 375 11.21 1.20 -9.58
N SER A 376 11.59 0.05 -9.02
CA SER A 376 12.86 -0.17 -8.29
C SER A 376 13.05 0.61 -6.97
N TYR A 377 11.99 1.15 -6.37
CA TYR A 377 12.07 1.85 -5.08
C TYR A 377 11.87 0.91 -3.89
N ARG A 378 12.67 1.09 -2.83
CA ARG A 378 12.59 0.27 -1.61
C ARG A 378 11.43 0.67 -0.71
N LEU A 379 10.85 -0.33 -0.03
CA LEU A 379 10.15 -0.12 1.24
C LEU A 379 11.17 0.20 2.34
N GLU A 380 10.86 1.16 3.21
CA GLU A 380 11.70 1.54 4.37
C GLU A 380 10.99 1.23 5.71
N ALA A 381 9.66 1.42 5.76
CA ALA A 381 8.82 1.11 6.91
C ALA A 381 7.41 0.69 6.50
N MET A 382 6.65 0.14 7.44
CA MET A 382 5.25 -0.23 7.27
C MET A 382 4.46 -0.11 8.58
N LYS A 383 3.14 0.06 8.43
CA LYS A 383 2.14 -0.05 9.51
C LYS A 383 1.02 -0.96 9.02
N MET A 384 0.52 -1.83 9.89
CA MET A 384 -0.60 -2.72 9.61
C MET A 384 -1.59 -2.71 10.77
N GLN A 385 -2.89 -2.71 10.46
CA GLN A 385 -3.96 -2.78 11.46
C GLN A 385 -5.09 -3.68 11.00
N LEU A 386 -5.59 -4.49 11.93
CA LEU A 386 -6.85 -5.21 11.84
C LEU A 386 -7.97 -4.28 12.30
N VAL A 387 -9.04 -4.18 11.52
CA VAL A 387 -10.17 -3.27 11.77
C VAL A 387 -11.47 -4.08 11.65
N PRO A 388 -12.39 -4.04 12.63
CA PRO A 388 -13.72 -4.64 12.48
C PRO A 388 -14.45 -4.01 11.28
N LYS A 389 -15.10 -4.79 10.42
CA LYS A 389 -15.82 -4.24 9.23
C LYS A 389 -16.92 -3.26 9.61
N ALA A 390 -17.51 -3.46 10.79
CA ALA A 390 -18.59 -2.64 11.32
C ALA A 390 -18.13 -1.34 12.02
N ALA A 391 -16.82 -1.16 12.23
CA ALA A 391 -16.23 0.06 12.80
C ALA A 391 -15.93 1.12 11.72
N THR A 392 -15.50 2.32 12.13
CA THR A 392 -15.00 3.34 11.20
C THR A 392 -13.73 2.85 10.52
N GLN A 393 -13.75 2.74 9.19
CA GLN A 393 -12.61 2.27 8.41
C GLN A 393 -11.56 3.39 8.20
N PRO A 394 -10.27 3.06 8.07
CA PRO A 394 -9.23 4.02 7.72
C PRO A 394 -9.51 4.74 6.41
N ASN A 395 -9.33 6.06 6.39
CA ASN A 395 -9.53 6.90 5.20
C ASN A 395 -8.51 6.54 4.10
N THR A 396 -9.01 6.15 2.92
CA THR A 396 -8.21 5.79 1.73
C THR A 396 -8.16 6.88 0.67
N ASN A 397 -8.65 8.09 0.95
CA ASN A 397 -8.57 9.25 0.05
C ASN A 397 -7.16 9.89 0.10
N GLY A 398 -6.74 10.55 -0.99
CA GLY A 398 -5.45 11.25 -1.09
C GLY A 398 -4.44 10.55 -2.01
N LYS A 399 -3.25 10.22 -1.51
CA LYS A 399 -2.24 9.46 -2.28
C LYS A 399 -2.78 8.10 -2.72
N ARG A 400 -2.11 7.46 -3.69
CA ARG A 400 -2.33 6.04 -4.01
C ARG A 400 -1.65 5.16 -2.95
N ALA A 401 -2.15 3.94 -2.79
CA ALA A 401 -1.49 2.93 -1.96
C ALA A 401 -0.24 2.32 -2.64
N TYR A 402 -0.21 2.31 -3.98
CA TYR A 402 0.95 1.93 -4.78
C TYR A 402 1.08 2.76 -6.07
N TYR A 403 2.30 2.79 -6.60
CA TYR A 403 2.66 3.36 -7.91
C TYR A 403 3.35 2.27 -8.76
N TYR A 404 3.31 2.37 -10.09
CA TYR A 404 3.84 1.30 -10.95
C TYR A 404 4.33 1.73 -12.33
N HIS A 405 5.21 0.90 -12.88
CA HIS A 405 5.53 0.81 -14.31
C HIS A 405 5.54 -0.67 -14.70
N GLU A 406 4.50 -1.14 -15.38
CA GLU A 406 4.31 -2.54 -15.77
C GLU A 406 3.34 -2.62 -16.97
N GLY A 407 3.54 -3.57 -17.88
CA GLY A 407 2.66 -3.76 -19.05
C GLY A 407 2.54 -2.53 -19.98
N GLY A 408 3.58 -1.70 -20.05
CA GLY A 408 3.56 -0.41 -20.77
C GLY A 408 2.77 0.70 -20.09
N SER A 409 2.05 0.41 -19.00
CA SER A 409 1.29 1.38 -18.21
C SER A 409 2.16 2.02 -17.13
N TRP A 410 2.00 3.34 -16.95
CA TRP A 410 2.70 4.13 -15.95
C TRP A 410 1.71 4.81 -15.02
N VAL A 411 1.93 4.71 -13.71
CA VAL A 411 1.18 5.47 -12.71
C VAL A 411 2.14 5.97 -11.65
N LEU A 412 2.32 7.29 -11.61
CA LEU A 412 3.25 8.05 -10.76
C LEU A 412 2.60 9.36 -10.31
N PRO A 413 3.12 10.03 -9.26
CA PRO A 413 2.80 11.43 -8.98
C PRO A 413 3.39 12.36 -10.05
N TYR A 414 2.79 13.54 -10.20
CA TYR A 414 3.37 14.67 -10.95
C TYR A 414 4.81 14.98 -10.50
N GLY A 415 5.70 15.31 -11.46
CA GLY A 415 7.10 15.66 -11.20
C GLY A 415 8.10 14.83 -12.00
N THR A 416 9.39 14.98 -11.67
CA THR A 416 10.50 14.25 -12.32
C THR A 416 10.97 13.07 -11.47
N TRP A 417 11.02 11.88 -12.05
CA TRP A 417 11.36 10.62 -11.38
C TRP A 417 12.53 9.92 -12.06
N ASN A 418 13.53 9.47 -11.30
CA ASN A 418 14.55 8.56 -11.80
C ASN A 418 14.08 7.11 -11.60
N ILE A 419 13.90 6.38 -12.70
CA ILE A 419 13.37 5.01 -12.70
C ILE A 419 14.35 4.16 -13.49
N GLN A 420 14.91 3.14 -12.84
CA GLN A 420 15.95 2.26 -13.40
C GLN A 420 17.15 3.03 -14.00
N GLY A 421 17.52 4.16 -13.40
CA GLY A 421 18.63 5.01 -13.86
C GLY A 421 18.28 5.98 -14.99
N GLN A 422 17.03 6.05 -15.45
CA GLN A 422 16.55 6.99 -16.46
C GLN A 422 15.58 8.01 -15.87
N ASN A 423 15.69 9.28 -16.24
CA ASN A 423 14.80 10.33 -15.75
C ASN A 423 13.54 10.45 -16.64
N TYR A 424 12.38 10.58 -16.01
CA TYR A 424 11.07 10.78 -16.65
C TYR A 424 10.32 11.95 -16.02
N ASN A 425 9.68 12.77 -16.85
CA ASN A 425 8.76 13.82 -16.41
C ASN A 425 7.32 13.31 -16.52
N VAL A 426 6.57 13.42 -15.42
CA VAL A 426 5.15 13.11 -15.31
C VAL A 426 4.38 14.43 -15.25
N ALA A 427 3.54 14.70 -16.24
CA ALA A 427 2.72 15.90 -16.32
C ALA A 427 1.46 15.82 -15.43
N SER A 428 0.77 16.94 -15.22
CA SER A 428 -0.39 17.02 -14.32
C SER A 428 -1.60 16.21 -14.80
N ASN A 429 -1.70 15.94 -16.10
CA ASN A 429 -2.66 15.02 -16.72
C ASN A 429 -2.21 13.54 -16.68
N GLY A 430 -1.10 13.23 -16.01
CA GLY A 430 -0.53 11.88 -15.89
C GLY A 430 0.30 11.41 -17.09
N SER A 431 0.47 12.20 -18.15
CA SER A 431 1.31 11.79 -19.28
C SER A 431 2.79 11.72 -18.88
N VAL A 432 3.49 10.68 -19.35
CA VAL A 432 4.89 10.42 -19.00
C VAL A 432 5.78 10.61 -20.22
N SER A 433 6.86 11.36 -20.05
CA SER A 433 7.85 11.64 -21.09
C SER A 433 9.26 11.38 -20.57
N LYS A 434 10.15 10.85 -21.41
CA LYS A 434 11.55 10.66 -21.03
C LYS A 434 12.27 12.01 -21.02
N VAL A 435 13.01 12.31 -19.96
CA VAL A 435 13.93 13.44 -19.93
C VAL A 435 15.12 13.11 -20.83
N ILE A 436 15.29 13.90 -21.89
CA ILE A 436 16.45 13.80 -22.80
C ILE A 436 17.48 14.83 -22.32
N PRO A 437 18.67 14.41 -21.83
CA PRO A 437 19.75 15.34 -21.52
C PRO A 437 20.21 16.05 -22.79
N ASN A 438 20.44 17.37 -22.69
CA ASN A 438 20.96 18.24 -23.75
C ASN A 438 20.26 18.00 -25.13
N PRO A 439 18.94 18.24 -25.22
CA PRO A 439 18.17 17.93 -26.42
C PRO A 439 18.62 18.76 -27.62
N MET A 440 18.84 18.08 -28.76
CA MET A 440 19.20 18.72 -30.02
C MET A 440 18.01 19.53 -30.59
N ARG A 441 18.31 20.62 -31.29
CA ARG A 441 17.35 21.41 -32.06
C ARG A 441 16.89 20.63 -33.30
N PRO A 442 15.59 20.53 -33.61
CA PRO A 442 15.14 19.90 -34.86
C PRO A 442 15.80 20.50 -36.11
N MET A 443 16.25 19.66 -37.04
CA MET A 443 16.95 20.07 -38.28
C MET A 443 15.99 20.56 -39.37
N THR A 444 15.07 21.45 -38.99
CA THR A 444 13.94 22.00 -39.74
C THR A 444 14.08 23.51 -39.90
N GLY A 445 13.63 24.07 -41.02
CA GLY A 445 13.79 25.51 -41.28
C GLY A 445 15.27 25.90 -41.36
N ASP A 446 15.61 27.06 -40.80
CA ASP A 446 16.93 27.68 -40.82
C ASP A 446 17.80 27.36 -39.59
N TYR A 447 17.66 26.14 -39.05
CA TYR A 447 18.28 25.71 -37.78
C TYR A 447 19.79 25.99 -37.62
N TRP A 448 20.55 26.13 -38.71
CA TRP A 448 21.96 26.53 -38.73
C TRP A 448 22.22 27.98 -38.25
N ASN A 449 21.19 28.81 -38.14
CA ASN A 449 21.25 30.14 -37.54
C ASN A 449 21.24 30.10 -35.99
N TYR A 450 20.96 28.94 -35.39
CA TYR A 450 20.73 28.76 -33.96
C TYR A 450 21.66 27.69 -33.34
N PRO A 451 21.88 27.70 -32.01
CA PRO A 451 22.67 26.68 -31.33
C PRO A 451 22.11 25.27 -31.57
N SER A 452 22.99 24.30 -31.77
CA SER A 452 22.62 22.93 -32.11
C SER A 452 21.82 22.20 -31.03
N GLN A 453 21.96 22.58 -29.77
CA GLN A 453 21.11 22.12 -28.67
C GLN A 453 20.18 23.24 -28.18
N LEU A 454 19.05 22.84 -27.59
CA LEU A 454 18.09 23.76 -26.97
C LEU A 454 18.57 24.22 -25.57
N THR A 455 19.55 23.52 -24.99
CA THR A 455 20.29 23.95 -23.80
C THR A 455 21.33 25.01 -24.12
N ALA A 456 21.60 25.90 -23.16
CA ALA A 456 22.70 26.86 -23.24
C ALA A 456 24.07 26.17 -23.35
N TYR A 457 25.06 26.88 -23.89
CA TYR A 457 26.44 26.40 -23.98
C TYR A 457 27.09 26.19 -22.59
N PRO A 458 28.03 25.23 -22.46
CA PRO A 458 28.68 24.94 -21.18
C PRO A 458 29.67 26.04 -20.77
N ASN A 459 29.69 26.38 -19.49
CA ASN A 459 30.74 27.22 -18.91
C ASN A 459 31.97 26.34 -18.63
N LEU A 460 33.01 26.45 -19.47
CA LEU A 460 34.19 25.56 -19.41
C LEU A 460 34.93 25.58 -18.07
N ASN A 461 34.85 26.66 -17.29
CA ASN A 461 35.49 26.76 -15.97
C ASN A 461 34.95 25.73 -14.96
N GLN A 462 33.73 25.23 -15.18
CA GLN A 462 33.08 24.19 -14.37
C GLN A 462 33.59 22.77 -14.68
N TYR A 463 34.38 22.60 -15.75
CA TYR A 463 34.80 21.29 -16.27
C TYR A 463 36.31 21.10 -16.17
N ARG A 464 36.77 19.86 -16.35
CA ARG A 464 38.20 19.48 -16.41
C ARG A 464 38.46 18.57 -17.60
N ASN A 465 39.70 18.56 -18.09
CA ASN A 465 40.13 17.76 -19.25
C ASN A 465 39.18 17.95 -20.46
N VAL A 466 38.93 19.23 -20.79
CA VAL A 466 38.06 19.61 -21.91
C VAL A 466 38.69 19.11 -23.21
N ASN A 467 37.91 18.43 -24.04
CA ASN A 467 38.34 17.90 -25.33
C ASN A 467 37.18 17.95 -26.34
N ILE A 468 37.53 17.90 -27.62
CA ILE A 468 36.58 17.89 -28.74
C ILE A 468 36.68 16.54 -29.45
N GLU A 469 35.53 15.93 -29.76
CA GLU A 469 35.44 14.72 -30.61
C GLU A 469 34.58 15.03 -31.84
N ILE A 470 35.18 15.01 -33.02
CA ILE A 470 34.49 15.09 -34.31
C ILE A 470 34.17 13.65 -34.75
N SER A 471 32.89 13.34 -34.94
CA SER A 471 32.46 12.03 -35.47
C SER A 471 31.93 12.19 -36.90
N LYS A 472 32.70 11.71 -37.88
CA LYS A 472 32.34 11.76 -39.30
C LYS A 472 31.14 10.87 -39.60
N ALA A 473 31.08 9.68 -39.00
CA ALA A 473 29.94 8.77 -39.15
C ALA A 473 28.61 9.36 -38.65
N LYS A 474 28.64 10.22 -37.62
CA LYS A 474 27.43 10.82 -37.04
C LYS A 474 27.17 12.26 -37.51
N GLN A 475 28.11 12.90 -38.20
CA GLN A 475 28.11 14.33 -38.51
C GLN A 475 27.85 15.18 -37.25
N ARG A 476 28.62 14.92 -36.18
CA ARG A 476 28.56 15.66 -34.91
C ARG A 476 29.94 16.10 -34.45
N VAL A 477 29.97 17.22 -33.71
CA VAL A 477 31.09 17.58 -32.83
C VAL A 477 30.61 17.52 -31.39
N TYR A 478 31.33 16.80 -30.55
CA TYR A 478 31.05 16.68 -29.12
C TYR A 478 32.08 17.49 -28.34
N ILE A 479 31.60 18.42 -27.51
CA ILE A 479 32.43 19.02 -26.46
C ILE A 479 32.34 18.11 -25.24
N LYS A 480 33.48 17.69 -24.70
CA LYS A 480 33.58 16.68 -23.65
C LYS A 480 34.41 17.17 -22.46
N SER A 481 34.14 16.62 -21.28
CA SER A 481 34.98 16.72 -20.08
C SER A 481 35.42 15.30 -19.72
N GLY A 482 36.68 14.97 -20.00
CA GLY A 482 37.12 13.58 -20.08
C GLY A 482 36.27 12.79 -21.10
N ASN A 483 35.62 11.73 -20.64
CA ASN A 483 34.72 10.91 -21.48
C ASN A 483 33.27 11.43 -21.53
N THR A 484 32.87 12.37 -20.67
CA THR A 484 31.49 12.85 -20.57
C THR A 484 31.21 13.94 -21.61
N VAL A 485 30.24 13.74 -22.49
CA VAL A 485 29.75 14.77 -23.42
C VAL A 485 29.01 15.86 -22.63
N VAL A 486 29.45 17.12 -22.76
CA VAL A 486 28.85 18.28 -22.09
C VAL A 486 28.08 19.18 -23.06
N TYR A 487 28.40 19.15 -24.36
CA TYR A 487 27.61 19.78 -25.44
C TYR A 487 27.75 19.00 -26.75
N THR A 488 26.74 19.06 -27.62
CA THR A 488 26.77 18.45 -28.96
C THR A 488 26.38 19.44 -30.03
N MET A 489 27.18 19.51 -31.09
CA MET A 489 26.96 20.35 -32.26
C MET A 489 26.65 19.50 -33.48
N TYR A 490 25.77 20.00 -34.36
CA TYR A 490 25.66 19.53 -35.73
C TYR A 490 26.88 20.02 -36.53
N CYS A 491 27.46 19.14 -37.35
CA CYS A 491 28.53 19.54 -38.27
C CYS A 491 28.33 19.01 -39.69
N SER A 492 29.09 19.56 -40.64
CA SER A 492 29.30 18.94 -41.95
C SER A 492 30.80 18.84 -42.21
N THR A 493 31.32 17.61 -42.24
CA THR A 493 32.74 17.30 -42.49
C THR A 493 33.01 17.16 -43.99
N ALA A 494 34.23 16.76 -44.37
CA ALA A 494 34.57 16.58 -45.78
C ALA A 494 33.77 15.46 -46.43
N ASN A 495 33.22 15.73 -47.62
CA ASN A 495 32.67 14.70 -48.49
C ASN A 495 33.85 13.90 -49.09
N PRO A 496 33.90 12.56 -48.98
CA PRO A 496 34.99 11.76 -49.53
C PRO A 496 35.30 11.97 -51.01
N SER A 497 34.31 12.41 -51.82
CA SER A 497 34.49 12.73 -53.24
C SER A 497 35.02 14.15 -53.49
N LEU A 498 35.14 14.98 -52.45
CA LEU A 498 35.59 16.39 -52.50
C LEU A 498 36.88 16.63 -51.69
N GLY A 499 37.23 15.73 -50.78
CA GLY A 499 38.42 15.82 -49.93
C GLY A 499 38.31 14.95 -48.68
N THR A 500 39.08 15.25 -47.64
CA THR A 500 39.10 14.44 -46.41
C THR A 500 39.21 15.30 -45.16
N THR A 501 38.43 14.97 -44.13
CA THR A 501 38.68 15.41 -42.75
C THR A 501 39.50 14.29 -42.10
N PRO A 502 40.82 14.45 -41.91
CA PRO A 502 41.69 13.34 -41.52
C PRO A 502 41.36 12.84 -40.12
N SER A 503 41.26 11.51 -39.94
CA SER A 503 41.10 10.88 -38.62
C SER A 503 42.42 10.93 -37.86
N GLY A 504 42.37 11.19 -36.56
CA GLY A 504 43.58 11.31 -35.74
C GLY A 504 43.37 12.07 -34.43
N ASN A 505 44.49 12.45 -33.81
CA ASN A 505 44.55 13.26 -32.59
C ASN A 505 45.32 14.55 -32.90
N TYR A 506 44.69 15.68 -32.62
CA TYR A 506 45.16 17.03 -32.93
C TYR A 506 44.86 17.97 -31.75
N ALA A 507 45.10 19.27 -31.91
CA ALA A 507 44.72 20.27 -30.92
C ALA A 507 44.32 21.58 -31.59
N VAL A 508 43.43 22.35 -30.95
CA VAL A 508 43.09 23.71 -31.39
C VAL A 508 44.34 24.56 -31.44
N GLN A 509 44.58 25.22 -32.57
CA GLN A 509 45.76 26.03 -32.84
C GLN A 509 45.47 27.53 -32.64
N ALA A 510 46.49 28.37 -32.82
CA ALA A 510 46.38 29.82 -32.57
C ALA A 510 45.68 30.58 -33.71
N GLU A 511 45.56 29.98 -34.91
CA GLU A 511 45.00 30.64 -36.09
C GLU A 511 43.47 30.65 -36.01
N HIS A 512 42.91 31.83 -35.72
CA HIS A 512 41.47 32.07 -35.63
C HIS A 512 41.13 33.48 -36.14
N GLY A 513 39.92 33.68 -36.65
CA GLY A 513 39.51 34.98 -37.18
C GLY A 513 38.00 35.15 -37.31
N ALA A 514 37.54 36.40 -37.30
CA ALA A 514 36.11 36.75 -37.29
C ALA A 514 35.36 36.39 -38.58
N ASN A 515 36.06 36.33 -39.72
CA ASN A 515 35.56 35.86 -41.01
C ASN A 515 36.67 35.06 -41.72
N LEU A 516 36.28 34.04 -42.50
CA LEU A 516 37.14 33.37 -43.47
C LEU A 516 36.87 33.96 -44.86
N TYR A 517 37.91 34.29 -45.63
CA TYR A 517 37.79 34.91 -46.94
C TYR A 517 38.36 34.02 -48.05
N GLU A 518 37.60 33.87 -49.14
CA GLU A 518 38.02 33.29 -50.41
C GLU A 518 37.44 34.19 -51.53
N ASP A 519 38.11 34.27 -52.70
CA ASP A 519 37.69 35.09 -53.86
C ASP A 519 37.24 36.53 -53.55
N GLY A 520 37.86 37.15 -52.53
CA GLY A 520 37.59 38.53 -52.11
C GLY A 520 36.33 38.73 -51.23
N TYR A 521 35.60 37.68 -50.85
CA TYR A 521 34.42 37.79 -49.99
C TYR A 521 34.45 36.84 -48.78
N ALA A 522 33.65 37.15 -47.75
CA ALA A 522 33.61 36.37 -46.51
C ALA A 522 32.77 35.09 -46.67
N ILE A 523 33.41 33.97 -47.00
CA ILE A 523 32.74 32.68 -47.16
C ILE A 523 32.22 32.06 -45.86
N ALA A 524 32.78 32.39 -44.70
CA ALA A 524 32.31 31.89 -43.39
C ALA A 524 32.49 32.92 -42.28
N LYS A 525 31.62 32.85 -41.26
CA LYS A 525 31.66 33.71 -40.07
C LYS A 525 32.25 32.93 -38.90
N THR A 526 33.31 33.47 -38.31
CA THR A 526 34.24 32.83 -37.37
C THR A 526 34.91 31.55 -37.91
N TYR A 527 36.24 31.47 -37.78
CA TYR A 527 37.01 30.25 -37.98
C TYR A 527 38.00 30.01 -36.84
N THR A 528 38.40 28.75 -36.62
CA THR A 528 39.39 28.33 -35.62
C THR A 528 40.12 27.09 -36.11
N SER A 529 41.44 27.16 -36.26
CA SER A 529 42.27 26.06 -36.77
C SER A 529 42.45 24.94 -35.75
N TRP A 530 42.56 23.71 -36.24
CA TRP A 530 42.90 22.52 -35.44
C TRP A 530 43.93 21.60 -36.09
N LEU A 531 44.32 21.85 -37.36
CA LEU A 531 45.42 21.14 -38.02
C LEU A 531 46.00 21.98 -39.19
N TYR A 532 47.33 21.93 -39.32
CA TYR A 532 48.13 22.60 -40.36
C TYR A 532 47.87 24.12 -40.51
N HIS A 533 47.77 24.85 -39.40
CA HIS A 533 47.90 26.32 -39.32
C HIS A 533 46.99 27.08 -40.31
N GLY A 534 45.71 26.71 -40.36
CA GLY A 534 44.70 27.35 -41.19
C GLY A 534 44.06 26.47 -42.26
N ILE A 535 44.68 25.33 -42.63
CA ILE A 535 44.11 24.42 -43.65
C ILE A 535 42.86 23.69 -43.12
N TYR A 536 42.87 23.26 -41.85
CA TYR A 536 41.76 22.53 -41.25
C TYR A 536 41.14 23.32 -40.10
N LEU A 537 39.91 23.78 -40.35
CA LEU A 537 39.19 24.73 -39.51
C LEU A 537 37.91 24.13 -38.93
N PHE A 538 37.51 24.60 -37.75
CA PHE A 538 36.10 24.75 -37.40
C PHE A 538 35.63 26.11 -37.95
N HIS A 539 34.51 26.16 -38.66
CA HIS A 539 33.90 27.43 -39.11
C HIS A 539 32.39 27.30 -39.31
N SER A 540 31.66 28.39 -39.52
CA SER A 540 30.21 28.32 -39.79
C SER A 540 29.88 27.63 -41.11
N VAL A 541 28.61 27.28 -41.32
CA VAL A 541 28.01 27.13 -42.66
C VAL A 541 28.42 28.30 -43.57
N VAL A 542 28.59 28.01 -44.86
CA VAL A 542 29.17 28.98 -45.80
C VAL A 542 28.14 30.00 -46.30
N PHE A 543 28.64 31.13 -46.77
CA PHE A 543 27.89 32.25 -47.31
C PHE A 543 28.14 32.41 -48.82
N ASN A 544 27.18 32.99 -49.52
CA ASN A 544 27.29 33.40 -50.90
C ASN A 544 27.95 34.81 -50.98
N PRO A 545 28.45 35.26 -52.15
CA PRO A 545 29.06 36.60 -52.31
C PRO A 545 28.21 37.78 -51.83
N ASN A 546 26.88 37.66 -51.83
CA ASN A 546 25.95 38.68 -51.32
C ASN A 546 25.74 38.64 -49.78
N GLY A 547 26.54 37.85 -49.04
CA GLY A 547 26.46 37.76 -47.58
C GLY A 547 25.28 36.95 -47.02
N THR A 548 24.48 36.30 -47.88
CA THR A 548 23.42 35.35 -47.47
C THR A 548 24.00 33.96 -47.21
N VAL A 549 23.37 33.16 -46.34
CA VAL A 549 23.81 31.76 -46.11
C VAL A 549 23.57 30.93 -47.37
N ASN A 550 24.52 30.07 -47.74
CA ASN A 550 24.30 29.05 -48.76
C ASN A 550 23.38 27.95 -48.20
N VAL A 551 22.06 28.14 -48.38
CA VAL A 551 21.02 27.25 -47.82
C VAL A 551 21.20 25.79 -48.27
N ALA A 552 21.65 25.55 -49.50
CA ALA A 552 21.86 24.19 -50.01
C ALA A 552 22.93 23.42 -49.22
N GLN A 553 24.07 24.05 -48.91
CA GLN A 553 25.10 23.45 -48.07
C GLN A 553 24.73 23.48 -46.57
N ALA A 554 24.05 24.53 -46.10
CA ALA A 554 23.67 24.67 -44.70
C ALA A 554 22.58 23.67 -44.27
N ALA A 555 21.65 23.32 -45.17
CA ALA A 555 20.60 22.33 -44.92
C ALA A 555 21.13 20.90 -44.71
N GLN A 556 22.39 20.63 -45.07
CA GLN A 556 23.10 19.36 -44.88
C GLN A 556 23.81 19.25 -43.53
N LEU A 557 23.90 20.34 -42.77
CA LEU A 557 24.55 20.39 -41.46
C LEU A 557 23.93 19.34 -40.52
N GLY A 558 24.73 18.42 -40.02
CA GLY A 558 24.28 17.32 -39.16
C GLY A 558 23.62 16.14 -39.88
N LYS A 559 23.57 16.16 -41.22
CA LYS A 559 22.94 15.12 -42.06
C LYS A 559 23.96 14.45 -42.96
N THR A 560 24.72 15.22 -43.74
CA THR A 560 25.71 14.68 -44.70
C THR A 560 27.02 15.50 -44.69
N PRO A 561 28.15 14.85 -44.98
CA PRO A 561 29.41 15.56 -45.22
C PRO A 561 29.40 16.28 -46.56
N GLN A 562 29.84 17.53 -46.61
CA GLN A 562 29.79 18.42 -47.79
C GLN A 562 30.99 19.39 -47.93
N SER A 563 31.98 19.36 -47.03
CA SER A 563 33.17 20.22 -47.14
C SER A 563 34.29 19.59 -47.97
N HIS A 564 35.39 20.32 -48.16
CA HIS A 564 36.65 19.81 -48.74
C HIS A 564 37.64 19.29 -47.69
N GLY A 565 37.40 19.56 -46.39
CA GLY A 565 38.34 19.22 -45.31
C GLY A 565 37.89 19.71 -43.95
N CYS A 566 37.49 20.97 -43.86
CA CYS A 566 37.07 21.65 -42.63
C CYS A 566 35.77 21.08 -42.02
N VAL A 567 35.54 21.40 -40.75
CA VAL A 567 34.34 21.04 -39.99
C VAL A 567 33.40 22.26 -39.94
N ARG A 568 32.39 22.26 -40.81
CA ARG A 568 31.34 23.29 -40.82
C ARG A 568 30.40 23.08 -39.63
N LEU A 569 29.97 24.16 -38.97
CA LEU A 569 29.10 24.18 -37.78
C LEU A 569 27.94 25.17 -38.00
N SER A 570 26.98 25.25 -37.07
CA SER A 570 26.02 26.37 -37.07
C SER A 570 26.76 27.70 -36.86
N ILE A 571 26.16 28.83 -37.26
CA ILE A 571 26.75 30.16 -37.07
C ILE A 571 27.09 30.42 -35.58
N PRO A 572 26.18 30.18 -34.61
CA PRO A 572 26.50 30.39 -33.21
C PRO A 572 27.39 29.29 -32.60
N ASP A 573 27.38 28.04 -33.10
CA ASP A 573 28.28 26.99 -32.60
C ASP A 573 29.74 27.31 -32.98
N ALA A 574 29.99 27.72 -34.23
CA ALA A 574 31.31 28.17 -34.69
C ALA A 574 31.81 29.38 -33.88
N ARG A 575 30.92 30.36 -33.65
CA ARG A 575 31.23 31.55 -32.84
C ARG A 575 31.53 31.19 -31.39
N TRP A 576 30.84 30.19 -30.83
CA TRP A 576 31.11 29.74 -29.47
C TRP A 576 32.48 29.05 -29.36
N ILE A 577 32.86 28.19 -30.32
CA ILE A 577 34.23 27.64 -30.36
C ILE A 577 35.25 28.77 -30.41
N TYR A 578 35.13 29.68 -31.39
CA TYR A 578 36.02 30.81 -31.61
C TYR A 578 36.20 31.72 -30.37
N ASN A 579 35.14 31.92 -29.58
CA ASN A 579 35.17 32.78 -28.38
C ASN A 579 35.57 32.04 -27.10
N THR A 580 35.45 30.71 -27.03
CA THR A 580 35.42 29.99 -25.73
C THR A 580 36.40 28.82 -25.63
N ILE A 581 36.79 28.16 -26.73
CA ILE A 581 37.69 27.01 -26.68
C ILE A 581 39.16 27.48 -26.68
N PRO A 582 39.97 27.16 -25.66
CA PRO A 582 41.37 27.57 -25.63
C PRO A 582 42.24 26.87 -26.68
N VAL A 583 43.29 27.57 -27.13
CA VAL A 583 44.42 26.97 -27.86
C VAL A 583 45.01 25.82 -27.03
N GLY A 584 45.40 24.73 -27.69
CA GLY A 584 45.86 23.50 -27.06
C GLY A 584 44.76 22.53 -26.62
N THR A 585 43.46 22.89 -26.74
CA THR A 585 42.36 21.96 -26.47
C THR A 585 42.45 20.74 -27.42
N PRO A 586 42.52 19.49 -26.91
CA PRO A 586 42.63 18.31 -27.76
C PRO A 586 41.42 18.11 -28.68
N VAL A 587 41.68 17.71 -29.92
CA VAL A 587 40.69 17.45 -30.97
C VAL A 587 40.92 16.04 -31.52
N HIS A 588 39.98 15.13 -31.25
CA HIS A 588 39.96 13.79 -31.84
C HIS A 588 39.03 13.77 -33.05
N VAL A 589 39.45 13.12 -34.14
CA VAL A 589 38.61 12.88 -35.33
C VAL A 589 38.42 11.38 -35.54
N ALA A 590 37.16 10.94 -35.43
CA ALA A 590 36.68 9.61 -35.76
C ALA A 590 36.03 9.59 -37.16
#